data_AF-A0A177QM76-F1
#
_entry.id   AF-A0A177QM76-F1
#
_cell.length_a   1.000
_cell.length_b   1.000
_cell.length_c   1.000
_cell.angle_alpha   90.00
_cell.angle_beta   90.00
_cell.angle_gamma   90.00
#
_symmetry.space_group_name_H-M   'P 1'
#
loop_
_entity.id
_entity.type
_entity.pdbx_description
1 polymer ?
#
loop_
_entity_poly.entity_id
_entity_poly.type
_entity_poly.pdbx_seq_one_letter_code
_entity_poly.pdbx_strand_id
1 'polypeptide(L)'
;MKKILMIAFPGMIAVLFSLNLAVAAPSNMQDSSRHLYDRVMEEFKHRDYEAALAGFRFFLELHGQSSLAANAQYWVGECQYRLGRYKEALKSFYHVVSYYPLSPKLAASTLKIGQTYTRLKDHEKARMMYERVVDQYPESAEAELARKALDAAPLREEEPAPQLTGSNSSD
;
A
#
# COMPACT_ATOMS: atom_id res chain seq x y z
N MET A 1 53.28 -12.17 -30.51
CA MET A 1 53.03 -10.87 -31.17
C MET A 1 51.68 -10.92 -31.88
N LYS A 2 50.66 -10.19 -31.42
CA LYS A 2 49.44 -9.88 -32.19
C LYS A 2 49.13 -8.40 -31.95
N LYS A 3 49.29 -7.59 -32.99
CA LYS A 3 48.93 -6.16 -33.02
C LYS A 3 47.50 -6.03 -33.58
N ILE A 4 46.63 -5.43 -32.77
CA ILE A 4 45.69 -4.33 -33.05
C ILE A 4 45.19 -4.19 -34.51
N LEU A 5 43.86 -4.16 -34.69
CA LEU A 5 43.21 -3.06 -35.41
C LEU A 5 41.73 -2.91 -35.04
N MET A 6 41.41 -1.85 -34.31
CA MET A 6 40.05 -1.30 -34.16
C MET A 6 39.66 -0.60 -35.48
N ILE A 7 38.46 -0.88 -35.97
CA ILE A 7 37.83 -0.09 -37.03
C ILE A 7 36.53 0.47 -36.45
N ALA A 8 36.47 1.79 -36.31
CA ALA A 8 35.25 2.53 -35.99
C ALA A 8 34.40 2.69 -37.26
N PHE A 9 33.09 2.45 -37.16
CA PHE A 9 32.14 2.79 -38.22
C PHE A 9 31.32 4.04 -37.82
N PRO A 10 31.41 5.14 -38.58
CA PRO A 10 30.62 6.33 -38.36
C PRO A 10 29.24 6.22 -39.06
N GLY A 11 28.19 6.68 -38.37
CA GLY A 11 26.98 7.26 -38.95
C GLY A 11 26.03 6.34 -39.72
N MET A 12 24.94 5.93 -39.07
CA MET A 12 23.66 5.75 -39.76
C MET A 12 22.50 5.97 -38.78
N ILE A 13 21.93 7.18 -38.80
CA ILE A 13 20.58 7.42 -38.29
C ILE A 13 19.63 6.90 -39.39
N ALA A 14 18.95 5.80 -39.13
CA ALA A 14 17.74 5.43 -39.83
C ALA A 14 16.71 5.07 -38.76
N VAL A 15 15.79 6.01 -38.56
CA VAL A 15 14.59 5.90 -37.74
C VAL A 15 13.78 4.71 -38.27
N LEU A 16 13.87 3.56 -37.59
CA LEU A 16 12.94 2.47 -37.82
C LEU A 16 11.63 2.88 -37.18
N PHE A 17 10.71 3.31 -38.05
CA PHE A 17 9.30 3.57 -37.81
C PHE A 17 8.76 2.47 -36.89
N SER A 18 8.63 2.77 -35.61
CA SER A 18 8.07 1.85 -34.64
C SER A 18 6.63 1.66 -35.05
N LEU A 19 6.29 0.47 -35.54
CA LEU A 19 4.93 0.05 -35.77
C LEU A 19 4.22 0.10 -34.41
N ASN A 20 3.59 1.24 -34.13
CA ASN A 20 2.79 1.42 -32.94
C ASN A 20 1.51 0.64 -33.17
N LEU A 21 1.56 -0.68 -32.96
CA LEU A 21 0.39 -1.51 -32.85
C LEU A 21 -0.27 -1.15 -31.51
N ALA A 22 -0.96 0.00 -31.50
CA ALA A 22 -1.99 0.25 -30.51
C ALA A 22 -3.11 -0.76 -30.80
N VAL A 23 -2.93 -2.00 -30.33
CA VAL A 23 -4.06 -2.86 -30.00
C VAL A 23 -4.79 -2.12 -28.90
N ALA A 24 -5.74 -1.28 -29.29
CA ALA A 24 -6.76 -0.79 -28.39
C ALA A 24 -7.47 -2.04 -27.86
N ALA A 25 -7.04 -2.53 -26.69
CA ALA A 25 -7.80 -3.52 -25.95
C ALA A 25 -9.23 -2.98 -25.86
N PRO A 26 -10.26 -3.78 -26.18
CA PRO A 26 -11.62 -3.29 -26.29
C PRO A 26 -12.00 -2.61 -24.98
N SER A 27 -12.44 -1.35 -25.08
CA SER A 27 -12.99 -0.53 -23.99
C SER A 27 -14.04 -1.26 -23.14
N ASN A 28 -14.66 -2.30 -23.70
CA ASN A 28 -15.60 -3.21 -23.06
C ASN A 28 -15.06 -3.88 -21.76
N MET A 29 -13.76 -4.15 -21.64
CA MET A 29 -13.19 -4.72 -20.39
C MET A 29 -13.13 -3.69 -19.24
N GLN A 30 -12.97 -2.40 -19.56
CA GLN A 30 -12.98 -1.33 -18.55
C GLN A 30 -14.40 -1.06 -18.02
N ASP A 31 -15.42 -1.18 -18.88
CA ASP A 31 -16.81 -1.01 -18.46
C ASP A 31 -17.29 -2.17 -17.58
N SER A 32 -17.00 -3.43 -17.97
CA SER A 32 -17.37 -4.61 -17.19
C SER A 32 -16.70 -4.64 -15.80
N SER A 33 -15.42 -4.28 -15.71
CA SER A 33 -14.72 -4.25 -14.43
C SER A 33 -15.27 -3.16 -13.51
N ARG A 34 -15.51 -1.95 -14.03
CA ARG A 34 -16.09 -0.87 -13.24
C ARG A 34 -17.47 -1.23 -12.67
N HIS A 35 -18.36 -1.81 -13.47
CA HIS A 35 -19.70 -2.19 -13.01
C HIS A 35 -19.68 -3.21 -11.87
N LEU A 36 -18.84 -4.27 -11.98
CA LEU A 36 -18.72 -5.25 -10.90
C LEU A 36 -18.13 -4.60 -9.63
N TYR A 37 -17.09 -3.79 -9.78
CA TYR A 37 -16.46 -3.08 -8.68
C TYR A 37 -17.45 -2.18 -7.94
N ASP A 38 -18.24 -1.40 -8.67
CA ASP A 38 -19.23 -0.47 -8.10
C ASP A 38 -20.32 -1.22 -7.33
N ARG A 39 -20.80 -2.37 -7.85
CA ARG A 39 -21.76 -3.21 -7.12
C ARG A 39 -21.18 -3.72 -5.80
N VAL A 40 -19.95 -4.20 -5.80
CA VAL A 40 -19.30 -4.71 -4.57
C VAL A 40 -19.03 -3.56 -3.58
N MET A 41 -18.72 -2.37 -4.07
CA MET A 41 -18.62 -1.17 -3.22
C MET A 41 -19.93 -0.83 -2.52
N GLU A 42 -21.09 -1.09 -3.12
CA GLU A 42 -22.38 -0.91 -2.44
C GLU A 42 -22.53 -1.87 -1.23
N GLU A 43 -22.14 -3.13 -1.36
CA GLU A 43 -22.14 -4.07 -0.22
C GLU A 43 -21.24 -3.56 0.92
N PHE A 44 -20.06 -3.05 0.57
CA PHE A 44 -19.14 -2.46 1.53
C PHE A 44 -19.75 -1.24 2.25
N LYS A 45 -20.42 -0.35 1.50
CA LYS A 45 -21.10 0.84 2.06
C LYS A 45 -22.23 0.45 3.01
N HIS A 46 -22.97 -0.61 2.70
CA HIS A 46 -24.00 -1.19 3.57
C HIS A 46 -23.43 -1.98 4.76
N ARG A 47 -22.09 -2.03 4.89
CA ARG A 47 -21.36 -2.73 5.96
C ARG A 47 -21.51 -4.25 5.91
N ASP A 48 -21.95 -4.80 4.77
CA ASP A 48 -21.90 -6.23 4.52
C ASP A 48 -20.48 -6.61 4.08
N TYR A 49 -19.57 -6.64 5.06
CA TYR A 49 -18.15 -6.82 4.81
C TYR A 49 -17.81 -8.24 4.36
N GLU A 50 -18.64 -9.24 4.66
CA GLU A 50 -18.45 -10.61 4.16
C GLU A 50 -18.83 -10.71 2.68
N ALA A 51 -19.99 -10.17 2.29
CA ALA A 51 -20.39 -10.12 0.88
C ALA A 51 -19.37 -9.31 0.06
N ALA A 52 -19.00 -8.12 0.56
CA ALA A 52 -18.02 -7.27 -0.10
C ALA A 52 -16.65 -7.97 -0.23
N LEU A 53 -16.20 -8.69 0.80
CA LEU A 53 -14.95 -9.45 0.74
C LEU A 53 -14.99 -10.53 -0.36
N ALA A 54 -16.08 -11.30 -0.44
CA ALA A 54 -16.26 -12.29 -1.50
C ALA A 54 -16.30 -11.63 -2.88
N GLY A 55 -17.02 -10.51 -3.01
CA GLY A 55 -17.13 -9.73 -4.24
C GLY A 55 -15.79 -9.18 -4.73
N PHE A 56 -14.96 -8.62 -3.84
CA PHE A 56 -13.66 -8.09 -4.24
C PHE A 56 -12.66 -9.18 -4.61
N ARG A 57 -12.71 -10.34 -3.95
CA ARG A 57 -11.90 -11.51 -4.35
C ARG A 57 -12.29 -11.98 -5.73
N PHE A 58 -13.59 -12.13 -5.99
CA PHE A 58 -14.09 -12.49 -7.30
C PHE A 58 -13.72 -11.46 -8.37
N PHE A 59 -13.79 -10.17 -8.03
CA PHE A 59 -13.31 -9.10 -8.91
C PHE A 59 -11.83 -9.28 -9.28
N LEU A 60 -10.96 -9.59 -8.31
CA LEU A 60 -9.53 -9.79 -8.56
C LEU A 60 -9.24 -11.05 -9.40
N GLU A 61 -10.05 -12.09 -9.26
CA GLU A 61 -9.96 -13.29 -10.10
C GLU A 61 -10.29 -12.98 -11.56
N LEU A 62 -11.36 -12.21 -11.82
CA LEU A 62 -11.79 -11.87 -13.18
C LEU A 62 -11.03 -10.70 -13.81
N HIS A 63 -10.61 -9.74 -12.99
CA HIS A 63 -10.12 -8.43 -13.41
C HIS A 63 -8.81 -8.02 -12.71
N GLY A 64 -7.97 -9.00 -12.37
CA GLY A 64 -6.70 -8.77 -11.67
C GLY A 64 -5.68 -7.91 -12.44
N GLN A 65 -5.85 -7.72 -13.75
CA GLN A 65 -5.03 -6.82 -14.58
C GLN A 65 -5.68 -5.44 -14.82
N SER A 66 -6.87 -5.19 -14.26
CA SER A 66 -7.54 -3.90 -14.41
C SER A 66 -6.82 -2.82 -13.60
N SER A 67 -7.02 -1.55 -13.99
CA SER A 67 -6.54 -0.40 -13.22
C SER A 67 -7.17 -0.31 -11.81
N LEU A 68 -8.25 -1.05 -11.56
CA LEU A 68 -8.92 -1.14 -10.27
C LEU A 68 -8.39 -2.28 -9.40
N ALA A 69 -7.52 -3.17 -9.91
CA ALA A 69 -7.04 -4.33 -9.15
C ALA A 69 -6.36 -3.92 -7.84
N ALA A 70 -5.48 -2.92 -7.86
CA ALA A 70 -4.84 -2.42 -6.64
C ALA A 70 -5.86 -1.83 -5.64
N ASN A 71 -6.92 -1.20 -6.13
CA ASN A 71 -8.01 -0.67 -5.29
C ASN A 71 -8.83 -1.81 -4.67
N ALA A 72 -9.20 -2.82 -5.46
CA ALA A 72 -9.93 -3.99 -4.97
C ALA A 72 -9.11 -4.76 -3.92
N GLN A 73 -7.81 -4.94 -4.14
CA GLN A 73 -6.91 -5.58 -3.18
C GLN A 73 -6.83 -4.79 -1.85
N TYR A 74 -6.82 -3.46 -1.91
CA TYR A 74 -6.94 -2.62 -0.72
C TYR A 74 -8.27 -2.86 0.02
N TRP A 75 -9.39 -2.92 -0.70
CA TRP A 75 -10.70 -3.16 -0.09
C TRP A 75 -10.87 -4.56 0.50
N VAL A 76 -10.22 -5.59 -0.06
CA VAL A 76 -10.11 -6.91 0.58
C VAL A 76 -9.52 -6.77 1.99
N GLY A 77 -8.42 -6.02 2.11
CA GLY A 77 -7.78 -5.74 3.40
C GLY A 77 -8.70 -4.95 4.34
N GLU A 78 -9.41 -3.96 3.83
CA GLU A 78 -10.33 -3.14 4.61
C GLU A 78 -11.54 -3.95 5.13
N CYS A 79 -12.12 -4.83 4.31
CA CYS A 79 -13.17 -5.76 4.75
C CYS A 79 -12.65 -6.66 5.88
N GLN A 80 -11.48 -7.28 5.69
CA GLN A 80 -10.85 -8.13 6.70
C GLN A 80 -10.58 -7.37 8.00
N TYR A 81 -10.09 -6.13 7.90
CA TYR A 81 -9.88 -5.27 9.07
C TYR A 81 -11.18 -5.02 9.84
N ARG A 82 -12.26 -4.69 9.12
CA ARG A 82 -13.57 -4.40 9.72
C ARG A 82 -14.24 -5.62 10.33
N LEU A 83 -13.97 -6.79 9.79
CA LEU A 83 -14.37 -8.10 10.34
C LEU A 83 -13.49 -8.55 11.52
N GLY A 84 -12.47 -7.78 11.92
CA GLY A 84 -11.55 -8.15 12.99
C GLY A 84 -10.50 -9.20 12.59
N ARG A 85 -10.42 -9.56 11.31
CA ARG A 85 -9.46 -10.53 10.74
C ARG A 85 -8.10 -9.86 10.49
N TYR A 86 -7.50 -9.29 11.53
CA TYR A 86 -6.32 -8.42 11.41
C TYR A 86 -5.09 -9.11 10.78
N LYS A 87 -4.85 -10.38 11.07
CA LYS A 87 -3.73 -11.13 10.46
C LYS A 87 -3.90 -11.27 8.95
N GLU A 88 -5.12 -11.44 8.47
CA GLU A 88 -5.39 -11.52 7.04
C GLU A 88 -5.35 -10.13 6.39
N ALA A 89 -5.90 -9.12 7.07
CA ALA A 89 -5.86 -7.74 6.61
C ALA A 89 -4.42 -7.26 6.38
N LEU A 90 -3.49 -7.59 7.30
CA LEU A 90 -2.06 -7.32 7.11
C LEU A 90 -1.54 -7.90 5.80
N LYS A 91 -1.81 -9.18 5.52
CA LYS A 91 -1.37 -9.82 4.27
C LYS A 91 -1.92 -9.09 3.05
N SER A 92 -3.20 -8.71 3.09
CA SER A 92 -3.85 -8.00 1.99
C SER A 92 -3.29 -6.60 1.75
N PHE A 93 -3.03 -5.81 2.80
CA PHE A 93 -2.40 -4.50 2.65
C PHE A 93 -0.92 -4.60 2.24
N TYR A 94 -0.18 -5.59 2.75
CA TYR A 94 1.18 -5.88 2.29
C TYR A 94 1.20 -6.26 0.81
N HIS A 95 0.20 -7.02 0.34
CA HIS A 95 0.06 -7.31 -1.09
C HIS A 95 0.02 -6.01 -1.91
N VAL A 96 -0.75 -5.01 -1.48
CA VAL A 96 -0.83 -3.72 -2.19
C VAL A 96 0.55 -3.09 -2.33
N VAL A 97 1.29 -2.95 -1.23
CA VAL A 97 2.61 -2.27 -1.24
C VAL A 97 3.70 -3.08 -1.94
N SER A 98 3.59 -4.41 -1.98
CA SER A 98 4.58 -5.28 -2.62
C SER A 98 4.37 -5.45 -4.11
N TYR A 99 3.12 -5.54 -4.58
CA TYR A 99 2.82 -5.92 -5.97
C TYR A 99 2.20 -4.79 -6.80
N TYR A 100 1.79 -3.68 -6.17
CA TYR A 100 1.25 -2.51 -6.88
C TYR A 100 2.04 -1.23 -6.55
N PRO A 101 3.35 -1.16 -6.85
CA PRO A 101 4.25 -0.08 -6.44
C PRO A 101 3.99 1.29 -7.09
N LEU A 102 3.04 1.38 -8.03
CA LEU A 102 2.59 2.63 -8.64
C LEU A 102 1.14 2.99 -8.26
N SER A 103 0.54 2.25 -7.32
CA SER A 103 -0.85 2.43 -6.93
C SER A 103 -1.07 3.72 -6.14
N PRO A 104 -2.19 4.44 -6.35
CA PRO A 104 -2.58 5.54 -5.47
C PRO A 104 -2.97 5.05 -4.06
N LYS A 105 -3.00 3.73 -3.79
CA LYS A 105 -3.32 3.15 -2.48
C LYS A 105 -2.10 2.84 -1.62
N LEU A 106 -0.89 3.22 -2.02
CA LEU A 106 0.33 2.92 -1.24
C LEU A 106 0.33 3.59 0.13
N ALA A 107 0.06 4.90 0.20
CA ALA A 107 -0.03 5.64 1.46
C ALA A 107 -1.14 5.06 2.36
N ALA A 108 -2.35 4.88 1.80
CA ALA A 108 -3.49 4.31 2.50
C ALA A 108 -3.24 2.89 3.02
N SER A 109 -2.59 2.04 2.23
CA SER A 109 -2.26 0.66 2.62
C SER A 109 -1.19 0.65 3.71
N THR A 110 -0.15 1.48 3.60
CA THR A 110 0.92 1.56 4.60
C THR A 110 0.37 2.05 5.94
N LEU A 111 -0.51 3.08 5.93
CA LEU A 111 -1.22 3.53 7.11
C LEU A 111 -2.07 2.41 7.72
N LYS A 112 -2.81 1.67 6.89
CA LYS A 112 -3.64 0.55 7.33
C LYS A 112 -2.83 -0.60 7.93
N ILE A 113 -1.62 -0.86 7.44
CA ILE A 113 -0.69 -1.82 8.07
C ILE A 113 -0.37 -1.37 9.49
N GLY A 114 0.00 -0.10 9.70
CA GLY A 114 0.25 0.47 11.04
C GLY A 114 -0.97 0.38 11.96
N GLN A 115 -2.15 0.73 11.44
CA GLN A 115 -3.43 0.60 12.16
C GLN A 115 -3.73 -0.86 12.54
N THR A 116 -3.39 -1.80 11.66
CA THR A 116 -3.62 -3.22 11.90
C THR A 116 -2.67 -3.78 12.95
N TYR A 117 -1.39 -3.40 12.93
CA TYR A 117 -0.45 -3.73 14.01
C TYR A 117 -0.88 -3.14 15.35
N THR A 118 -1.43 -1.92 15.35
CA THR A 118 -2.00 -1.30 16.57
C THR A 118 -3.12 -2.17 17.14
N ARG A 119 -4.03 -2.70 16.30
CA ARG A 119 -5.10 -3.63 16.74
C ARG A 119 -4.56 -4.95 17.26
N LEU A 120 -3.41 -5.38 16.74
CA LEU A 120 -2.69 -6.57 17.19
C LEU A 120 -1.81 -6.32 18.43
N LYS A 121 -1.77 -5.09 18.95
CA LYS A 121 -0.92 -4.64 20.08
C LYS A 121 0.58 -4.77 19.80
N ASP A 122 0.97 -4.83 18.54
CA ASP A 122 2.37 -4.78 18.12
C ASP A 122 2.75 -3.31 17.87
N HIS A 123 2.97 -2.59 18.97
CA HIS A 123 3.16 -1.14 18.96
C HIS A 123 4.45 -0.72 18.24
N GLU A 124 5.50 -1.55 18.34
CA GLU A 124 6.77 -1.35 17.64
C GLU A 124 6.56 -1.40 16.11
N LYS A 125 5.92 -2.45 15.58
CA LYS A 125 5.64 -2.53 14.15
C LYS A 125 4.64 -1.48 13.70
N ALA A 126 3.67 -1.13 14.53
CA ALA A 126 2.73 -0.06 14.23
C ALA A 126 3.46 1.29 14.04
N ARG A 127 4.33 1.66 14.98
CA ARG A 127 5.19 2.85 14.93
C ARG A 127 6.01 2.89 13.65
N MET A 128 6.76 1.83 13.34
CA MET A 128 7.59 1.77 12.13
C MET A 128 6.79 2.04 10.85
N MET A 129 5.56 1.52 10.77
CA MET A 129 4.72 1.73 9.60
C MET A 129 4.13 3.14 9.54
N TYR A 130 3.79 3.75 10.68
CA TYR A 130 3.35 5.14 10.70
C TYR A 130 4.48 6.11 10.35
N GLU A 131 5.68 5.91 10.89
CA GLU A 131 6.89 6.67 10.52
C GLU A 131 7.14 6.56 9.01
N ARG A 132 7.04 5.35 8.45
CA ARG A 132 7.14 5.15 7.01
C ARG A 132 6.12 5.96 6.20
N VAL A 133 4.88 6.11 6.69
CA VAL A 133 3.88 6.94 6.00
C VAL A 133 4.29 8.41 6.01
N VAL A 134 4.76 8.90 7.16
CA VAL A 134 5.22 10.29 7.31
C VAL A 134 6.43 10.57 6.42
N ASP A 135 7.37 9.64 6.34
CA ASP A 135 8.60 9.82 5.57
C ASP A 135 8.37 9.71 4.05
N GLN A 136 7.56 8.74 3.61
CA GLN A 136 7.38 8.44 2.19
C GLN A 136 6.23 9.23 1.54
N TYR A 137 5.25 9.68 2.33
CA TYR A 137 4.06 10.36 1.83
C TYR A 137 3.75 11.64 2.64
N PRO A 138 4.73 12.53 2.89
CA PRO A 138 4.64 13.58 3.92
C PRO A 138 3.45 14.56 3.75
N GLU A 139 3.04 14.81 2.51
CA GLU A 139 1.95 15.74 2.13
C GLU A 139 0.57 15.06 2.03
N SER A 140 0.49 13.75 2.26
CA SER A 140 -0.76 13.00 2.17
C SER A 140 -1.64 13.19 3.42
N ALA A 141 -2.95 13.02 3.24
CA ALA A 141 -3.88 12.97 4.38
C ALA A 141 -3.53 11.81 5.32
N GLU A 142 -2.99 10.71 4.79
CA GLU A 142 -2.52 9.57 5.56
C GLU A 142 -1.35 9.92 6.48
N ALA A 143 -0.44 10.80 6.05
CA ALA A 143 0.66 11.26 6.91
C ALA A 143 0.17 12.09 8.09
N GLU A 144 -0.88 12.91 7.92
CA GLU A 144 -1.52 13.60 9.05
C GLU A 144 -2.13 12.62 10.06
N LEU A 145 -2.76 11.56 9.56
CA LEU A 145 -3.30 10.51 10.43
C LEU A 145 -2.18 9.71 11.12
N ALA A 146 -1.08 9.44 10.42
CA ALA A 146 0.08 8.74 10.96
C ALA A 146 0.78 9.56 12.06
N ARG A 147 1.00 10.87 11.86
CA ARG A 147 1.51 11.78 12.90
C ARG A 147 0.67 11.73 14.17
N LYS A 148 -0.66 11.87 14.02
CA LYS A 148 -1.59 11.76 15.15
C LYS A 148 -1.52 10.41 15.86
N ALA A 149 -1.32 9.32 15.12
CA ALA A 149 -1.16 8.00 15.70
C ALA A 149 0.13 7.89 16.51
N LEU A 150 1.26 8.36 15.98
CA LEU A 150 2.57 8.37 16.66
C LEU A 150 2.55 9.20 17.95
N ASP A 151 1.72 10.23 18.00
CA ASP A 151 1.53 11.07 19.18
C ASP A 151 0.68 10.42 20.28
N ALA A 152 -0.02 9.33 20.00
CA ALA A 152 -0.79 8.63 21.00
C ALA A 152 0.15 7.93 22.00
N ALA A 153 -0.15 8.03 23.30
CA ALA A 153 0.65 7.45 24.39
C ALA A 153 1.02 5.95 24.25
N PRO A 154 0.18 5.06 23.69
CA PRO A 154 0.58 3.66 23.47
C PRO A 154 1.69 3.50 22.41
N LEU A 155 1.82 4.51 21.54
CA LEU A 155 2.85 4.75 20.52
C LEU A 155 4.23 5.03 21.12
N ARG A 156 4.24 6.02 22.00
CA ARG A 156 5.43 6.59 22.64
C ARG A 156 5.98 5.55 23.61
N GLU A 157 7.18 5.03 23.32
CA GLU A 157 7.95 4.32 24.35
C GLU A 157 7.91 5.22 25.57
N GLU A 158 7.42 4.71 26.70
CA GLU A 158 7.45 5.47 27.95
C GLU A 158 8.89 5.95 28.11
N GLU A 159 9.07 7.28 28.08
CA GLU A 159 10.35 7.89 28.40
C GLU A 159 10.86 7.19 29.67
N PRO A 160 12.07 6.61 29.69
CA PRO A 160 12.57 5.97 30.90
C PRO A 160 12.45 7.02 32.01
N ALA A 161 11.63 6.70 33.03
CA ALA A 161 11.31 7.63 34.11
C ALA A 161 12.60 8.31 34.57
N PRO A 162 12.63 9.64 34.75
CA PRO A 162 13.83 10.35 35.13
C PRO A 162 14.42 9.62 36.33
N GLN A 163 15.60 9.03 36.13
CA GLN A 163 16.30 8.37 37.21
C GLN A 163 16.52 9.44 38.27
N LEU A 164 15.76 9.37 39.35
CA LEU A 164 16.03 10.12 40.57
C LEU A 164 17.34 9.56 41.11
N THR A 165 18.46 9.94 40.50
CA THR A 165 19.78 9.76 41.09
C THR A 165 19.79 10.70 42.28
N GLY A 166 19.47 10.12 43.43
CA GLY A 166 19.28 10.83 44.68
C GLY A 166 20.39 11.82 44.92
N SER A 167 20.00 13.07 45.14
CA SER A 167 20.79 14.02 45.87
C SER A 167 20.96 13.49 47.29
N ASN A 168 21.94 12.60 47.51
CA ASN A 168 22.57 12.49 48.83
C ASN A 168 23.58 13.62 48.94
N SER A 169 23.04 14.83 49.11
CA SER A 169 23.72 15.92 49.75
C SER A 169 23.60 15.74 51.26
N SER A 170 24.77 15.76 51.90
CA SER A 170 25.00 16.37 53.21
C SER A 170 24.83 15.51 54.47
N ASP A 171 25.98 15.43 55.14
CA ASP A 171 26.27 15.29 56.58
C ASP A 171 26.45 13.89 57.18
#